data_AF-A0A7U9STG0-F1
#
_entry.id   AF-A0A7U9STG0-F1
#
_cell.length_a   1.000
_cell.length_b   1.000
_cell.length_c   1.000
_cell.angle_alpha   90.00
_cell.angle_beta   90.00
_cell.angle_gamma   90.00
#
_symmetry.space_group_name_H-M   'P 1'
#
loop_
_entity.id
_entity.type
_entity.pdbx_description
1 polymer ?
#
loop_
_entity_poly.entity_id
_entity_poly.type
_entity_poly.pdbx_seq_one_letter_code
_entity_poly.pdbx_strand_id
1 'polypeptide(L)'
;MKNQKQTIKCSECNHCSGLRRPGNTSTSFTCSHPDQRYIQDYFREKRMNKMPGFLGYGARYSEAVPIKTAPAWCPEKRAAKQKRNGQ
;
A
#
# COMPACT_ATOMS: atom_id res chain seq x y z
N MET A 1 -19.29 1.16 -22.58
CA MET A 1 -18.24 0.36 -21.90
C MET A 1 -18.10 0.86 -20.47
N LYS A 2 -18.22 -0.02 -19.48
CA LYS A 2 -18.25 0.38 -18.05
C LYS A 2 -16.89 1.00 -17.67
N ASN A 3 -16.87 2.28 -17.31
CA ASN A 3 -15.76 2.93 -16.58
C ASN A 3 -15.59 2.24 -15.22
N GLN A 4 -15.05 1.03 -15.21
CA GLN A 4 -14.67 0.36 -13.98
C GLN A 4 -13.58 1.23 -13.36
N LYS A 5 -13.88 1.86 -12.22
CA LYS A 5 -12.89 2.43 -11.31
C LYS A 5 -11.89 1.31 -11.04
N GLN A 6 -10.78 1.28 -11.79
CA GLN A 6 -9.68 0.36 -11.52
C GLN A 6 -9.16 0.74 -10.14
N THR A 7 -9.66 0.00 -9.15
CA THR A 7 -9.31 0.23 -7.77
C THR A 7 -8.00 -0.51 -7.60
N ILE A 8 -6.89 0.22 -7.68
CA ILE A 8 -5.55 -0.36 -7.47
C ILE A 8 -5.61 -1.11 -6.13
N LYS A 9 -5.38 -2.43 -6.14
CA LYS A 9 -5.36 -3.26 -4.93
C LYS A 9 -3.91 -3.56 -4.57
N CYS A 10 -3.55 -3.38 -3.30
CA CYS A 10 -2.22 -3.77 -2.84
C CYS A 10 -1.98 -5.28 -2.86
N SER A 11 -3.04 -6.09 -2.89
CA SER A 11 -2.92 -7.54 -3.13
C SER A 11 -2.41 -7.89 -4.52
N GLU A 12 -2.57 -6.99 -5.49
CA GLU A 12 -2.12 -7.19 -6.88
C GLU A 12 -0.78 -6.48 -7.15
N CYS A 13 -0.19 -5.86 -6.13
CA CYS A 13 1.08 -5.13 -6.23
C CYS A 13 2.24 -6.04 -5.79
N ASN A 14 3.15 -6.34 -6.72
CA ASN A 14 4.33 -7.19 -6.47
C ASN A 14 5.33 -6.59 -5.45
N HIS A 15 5.17 -5.32 -5.08
CA HIS A 15 6.04 -4.66 -4.11
C HIS A 15 5.52 -4.75 -2.68
N CYS A 16 4.34 -5.33 -2.45
CA CYS A 16 3.80 -5.52 -1.11
C CYS A 16 4.35 -6.83 -0.52
N SER A 17 5.08 -6.73 0.59
CA SER A 17 5.70 -7.86 1.27
C SER A 17 5.13 -8.00 2.69
N GLY A 18 4.80 -9.23 3.07
CA GLY A 18 4.48 -9.59 4.45
C GLY A 18 5.73 -10.08 5.18
N LEU A 19 6.00 -9.52 6.36
CA LEU A 19 7.03 -10.00 7.28
C LEU A 19 6.36 -10.54 8.54
N ARG A 20 6.55 -11.83 8.83
CA ARG A 20 6.12 -12.45 10.09
C ARG A 20 7.37 -12.76 10.93
N ARG A 21 7.54 -12.04 12.04
CA ARG A 21 8.63 -12.33 12.98
C ARG A 21 8.34 -13.62 13.76
N PRO A 22 9.37 -14.43 14.10
CA PRO A 22 9.21 -15.58 14.98
C PRO A 22 8.58 -15.16 16.31
N GLY A 23 7.58 -15.90 16.79
CA GLY A 23 6.82 -15.57 18.00
C GLY A 23 5.59 -14.68 17.76
N ASN A 24 5.46 -14.02 16.61
CA ASN A 24 4.26 -13.24 16.29
C ASN A 24 3.18 -14.11 15.63
N THR A 25 1.93 -13.93 16.07
CA THR A 25 0.75 -14.57 15.45
C THR A 25 0.30 -13.86 14.18
N SER A 26 0.70 -12.61 13.97
CA SER A 26 0.28 -11.76 12.86
C SER A 26 1.46 -11.34 11.99
N THR A 27 1.23 -11.29 10.68
CA THR A 27 2.18 -10.83 9.67
C THR A 27 2.04 -9.31 9.49
N SER A 28 3.13 -8.56 9.59
CA SER A 28 3.14 -7.13 9.23
C SER A 28 3.32 -6.97 7.73
N PHE A 29 2.50 -6.16 7.08
CA PHE A 29 2.57 -5.89 5.66
C PHE A 29 3.13 -4.51 5.38
N THR A 30 4.07 -4.44 4.47
CA THR A 30 4.75 -3.21 4.05
C THR A 30 4.84 -3.17 2.54
N CYS A 31 4.82 -1.96 1.99
CA CYS A 31 5.01 -1.72 0.57
C CYS A 31 6.43 -1.22 0.30
N SER A 32 7.23 -2.06 -0.35
CA SER A 32 8.62 -1.80 -0.73
C SER A 32 8.71 -1.31 -2.19
N HIS A 33 7.81 -0.41 -2.58
CA HIS A 33 7.84 0.20 -3.92
C HIS A 33 9.17 0.94 -4.16
N PRO A 34 9.68 0.99 -5.40
CA PRO A 34 10.91 1.71 -5.73
C PRO A 34 10.81 3.22 -5.42
N ASP A 35 9.61 3.79 -5.55
CA ASP A 35 9.30 5.17 -5.16
C ASP A 35 9.18 5.36 -3.63
N GLN A 36 10.08 4.77 -2.84
CA GLN A 36 10.12 4.93 -1.38
C GLN A 36 10.18 6.42 -0.99
N ARG A 37 10.89 7.24 -1.76
CA ARG A 37 11.01 8.68 -1.49
C ARG A 37 9.66 9.38 -1.52
N TYR A 38 8.81 9.08 -2.50
CA TYR A 38 7.45 9.64 -2.54
C TYR A 38 6.62 9.22 -1.31
N ILE A 39 6.72 7.95 -0.90
CA ILE A 39 6.03 7.45 0.28
C ILE A 39 6.51 8.18 1.53
N GLN A 40 7.82 8.34 1.70
CA GLN A 40 8.41 9.08 2.82
C GLN A 40 7.98 10.55 2.84
N ASP A 41 8.08 11.25 1.70
CA ASP A 41 7.65 12.64 1.59
C ASP A 41 6.16 12.78 1.94
N TYR A 42 5.30 11.91 1.42
CA TYR A 42 3.87 11.93 1.75
C TYR A 42 3.60 11.70 3.24
N PHE A 43 4.32 10.77 3.88
CA PHE A 43 4.20 10.52 5.32
C PHE A 43 4.65 11.74 6.13
N ARG A 44 5.75 12.38 5.73
CA ARG A 44 6.24 13.62 6.37
C ARG A 44 5.25 14.76 6.21
N GLU A 45 4.76 15.01 5.00
CA GLU A 45 3.78 16.05 4.68
C GLU A 45 2.47 15.87 5.45
N LYS A 46 2.01 14.62 5.60
CA LYS A 46 0.79 14.28 6.35
C LYS A 46 1.02 14.03 7.84
N ARG A 47 2.25 14.25 8.34
CA ARG A 47 2.67 13.98 9.73
C ARG A 47 2.25 12.60 10.24
N MET A 48 2.41 11.58 9.40
CA MET A 48 2.13 10.20 9.77
C MET A 48 3.30 9.62 10.56
N ASN A 49 3.08 9.29 11.83
CA ASN A 49 4.08 8.70 12.73
C ASN A 49 4.32 7.20 12.51
N LYS A 50 3.69 6.60 11.49
CA LYS A 50 3.88 5.18 11.16
C LYS A 50 5.11 5.00 10.27
N MET A 51 5.65 3.79 10.24
CA MET A 51 6.71 3.45 9.30
C MET A 51 6.23 3.71 7.86
N PRO A 52 7.01 4.43 7.02
CA PRO A 52 6.69 4.66 5.63
C PRO A 52 6.42 3.33 4.91
N GLY A 53 5.34 3.28 4.14
CA GLY A 53 4.98 2.06 3.41
C GLY A 53 4.23 1.02 4.24
N PHE A 54 4.00 1.24 5.55
CA PHE A 54 3.27 0.29 6.39
C PHE A 54 1.80 0.18 6.00
N LEU A 55 1.35 -1.03 5.66
CA LEU A 55 -0.01 -1.34 5.23
C LEU A 55 -0.91 -1.77 6.40
N GLY A 56 -0.33 -2.42 7.41
CA GLY A 56 -1.05 -2.94 8.56
C GLY A 56 -0.60 -4.34 8.96
N TYR A 57 -1.29 -4.92 9.94
CA TYR A 57 -1.13 -6.31 10.33
C TYR A 57 -2.22 -7.16 9.68
N GLY A 58 -1.84 -8.29 9.09
CA GLY A 58 -2.78 -9.29 8.59
C GLY A 58 -3.49 -10.04 9.72
N ALA A 59 -4.48 -10.83 9.33
CA ALA A 59 -5.17 -11.73 10.26
C ALA A 59 -4.19 -12.75 10.87
N ARG A 60 -4.53 -13.28 12.05
CA ARG A 60 -3.71 -14.30 12.72
C ARG A 60 -3.51 -15.49 11.79
N TYR A 61 -2.27 -15.96 11.68
CA TYR A 61 -1.86 -17.07 10.81
C TYR A 61 -2.25 -16.90 9.34
N SER A 62 -2.46 -15.66 8.89
CA SER A 62 -2.82 -15.35 7.51
C SER A 62 -1.74 -14.52 6.84
N GLU A 63 -1.45 -14.89 5.59
CA GLU A 63 -0.55 -14.16 4.69
C GLU A 63 -1.33 -13.20 3.77
N ALA A 64 -2.63 -13.03 4.01
CA ALA A 64 -3.45 -12.09 3.26
C ALA A 64 -3.11 -10.63 3.64
N VAL A 65 -2.86 -9.81 2.61
CA VAL A 65 -2.68 -8.36 2.76
C VAL A 65 -3.94 -7.77 3.41
N PRO A 66 -3.82 -7.03 4.53
CA PRO A 66 -4.97 -6.57 5.31
C PRO A 66 -5.79 -5.49 4.62
N ILE A 67 -5.29 -4.93 3.52
CA ILE A 67 -5.93 -3.84 2.78
C ILE A 67 -6.42 -4.31 1.41
N LYS A 68 -7.72 -4.11 1.18
CA LYS A 68 -8.36 -4.43 -0.10
C LYS A 68 -8.04 -3.42 -1.21
N THR A 69 -7.63 -2.21 -0.84
CA THR A 69 -7.39 -1.10 -1.78
C THR A 69 -6.09 -0.39 -1.43
N ALA A 70 -5.42 0.12 -2.47
CA ALA A 70 -4.17 0.83 -2.30
C ALA A 70 -4.37 2.12 -1.48
N PRO A 71 -3.46 2.42 -0.54
CA PRO A 71 -3.52 3.62 0.27
C PRO A 71 -3.32 4.88 -0.57
N ALA A 72 -3.71 6.04 -0.04
CA ALA A 72 -3.63 7.32 -0.76
C ALA A 72 -2.19 7.70 -1.16
N TRP A 73 -1.20 7.24 -0.39
CA TRP A 73 0.23 7.44 -0.66
C TRP A 73 0.83 6.43 -1.64
N CYS A 74 0.05 5.48 -2.17
CA CYS A 74 0.55 4.52 -3.14
C CYS A 74 0.94 5.23 -4.47
N PRO A 75 2.18 5.05 -4.96
CA PRO A 75 2.65 5.64 -6.21
C PRO A 75 1.75 5.30 -7.41
N GLU A 76 1.36 4.03 -7.54
CA GLU A 76 0.49 3.57 -8.63
C GLU A 76 -0.90 4.22 -8.58
N LYS A 77 -1.45 4.40 -7.37
CA LYS A 77 -2.73 5.08 -7.19
C LYS A 77 -2.66 6.55 -7.55
N ARG A 78 -1.55 7.23 -7.24
CA ARG A 78 -1.31 8.61 -7.66
C ARG A 78 -1.18 8.69 -9.18
N ALA A 79 -0.43 7.79 -9.81
CA ALA A 79 -0.30 7.74 -11.28
C ALA A 79 -1.65 7.51 -11.96
N ALA A 80 -2.47 6.58 -11.45
CA ALA A 80 -3.81 6.32 -11.95
C ALA A 80 -4.76 7.53 -11.81
N LYS A 81 -4.66 8.29 -10.71
CA LYS A 81 -5.41 9.54 -10.54
C LYS A 81 -4.99 10.61 -11.55
N GLN A 82 -3.68 10.80 -11.76
CA GLN A 82 -3.18 11.81 -12.70
C GLN A 82 -3.62 11.54 -14.14
N LYS A 83 -3.56 10.27 -14.58
CA LYS A 83 -4.06 9.88 -15.91
C LYS A 83 -5.54 10.17 -16.13
N ARG A 84 -6.34 10.16 -15.07
CA ARG A 84 -7.78 10.41 -15.13
C ARG A 84 -8.15 11.90 -15.10
N ASN A 85 -7.26 12.75 -14.61
CA ASN A 85 -7.50 14.18 -14.40
C ASN A 85 -6.95 15.06 -15.53
N GLY A 86 -6.26 14.46 -16.49
CA GLY A 86 -5.74 15.10 -17.71
C GLY A 86 -6.54 14.73 -18.97
N GLN A 87 -7.79 14.30 -18.81
CA GLN A 87 -8.71 13.96 -19.89
C GLN A 87 -10.01 14.73 -19.74
#